data_AF-A0A8J3T759-F1
#
_entry.id   AF-A0A8J3T759-F1
#
_cell.length_a   1.000
_cell.length_b   1.000
_cell.length_c   1.000
_cell.angle_alpha   90.00
_cell.angle_beta   90.00
_cell.angle_gamma   90.00
#
_symmetry.space_group_name_H-M   'P 1'
#
loop_
_entity.id
_entity.type
_entity.pdbx_description
1 polymer ?
#
loop_
_entity_poly.entity_id
_entity_poly.type
_entity_poly.pdbx_seq_one_letter_code
_entity_poly.pdbx_strand_id
1 'polypeptide(L)'
;MPMPPPVAAACELLGLDPLHVADEGCLVAFVAPAACRRPCTCCPSGTQARRIGRVTSEHSSRVVIRTLLGAARAVDMLVGEQLPRIC
;
A
#
# COMPACT_ATOMS: atom_id res chain seq x y z
N MET A 1 -1.69 6.08 2.70
CA MET A 1 -2.36 5.09 1.83
C MET A 1 -3.84 5.07 2.20
N PRO A 2 -4.78 4.92 1.25
CA PRO A 2 -6.18 4.72 1.61
C PRO A 2 -6.31 3.42 2.42
N MET A 3 -6.92 3.50 3.60
CA MET A 3 -7.16 2.36 4.47
C MET A 3 -8.46 2.60 5.24
N PRO A 4 -9.44 1.69 5.18
CA PRO A 4 -10.65 1.82 5.97
C PRO A 4 -10.33 1.81 7.48
N PRO A 5 -10.93 2.70 8.30
CA PRO A 5 -10.68 2.72 9.74
C PRO A 5 -10.91 1.37 10.45
N PRO A 6 -11.93 0.56 10.09
CA PRO A 6 -12.09 -0.77 10.70
C PRO A 6 -10.94 -1.74 10.41
N VAL A 7 -10.33 -1.64 9.22
CA VAL A 7 -9.17 -2.48 8.83
C VAL A 7 -7.94 -2.10 9.64
N ALA A 8 -7.69 -0.79 9.80
CA ALA A 8 -6.59 -0.30 10.64
C ALA A 8 -6.72 -0.81 12.09
N ALA A 9 -7.91 -0.68 12.68
CA ALA A 9 -8.18 -1.15 14.03
C ALA A 9 -8.01 -2.67 14.18
N ALA A 10 -8.47 -3.46 13.20
CA ALA A 10 -8.30 -4.90 13.21
C ALA A 10 -6.82 -5.30 13.12
N CYS A 11 -6.04 -4.66 12.26
CA CYS A 11 -4.59 -4.92 12.14
C CYS A 11 -3.86 -4.59 13.44
N GLU A 12 -4.18 -3.47 14.09
CA GLU A 12 -3.62 -3.11 15.40
C GLU A 12 -3.94 -4.17 16.47
N LEU A 13 -5.21 -4.60 16.55
CA LEU A 13 -5.64 -5.59 17.53
C LEU A 13 -4.99 -6.96 17.33
N LEU A 14 -4.79 -7.37 16.07
CA LEU A 14 -4.24 -8.68 15.70
C LEU A 14 -2.70 -8.69 15.60
N GLY A 15 -2.04 -7.54 15.74
CA GLY A 15 -0.59 -7.42 15.56
C GLY A 15 -0.14 -7.65 14.11
N LEU A 16 -1.01 -7.36 13.14
CA LEU A 16 -0.73 -7.52 11.71
C LEU A 16 -0.23 -6.21 11.12
N ASP A 17 0.75 -6.28 10.21
CA ASP A 17 1.12 -5.13 9.39
C ASP A 17 0.23 -5.12 8.13
N PRO A 18 -0.63 -4.11 7.95
CA PRO A 18 -1.55 -4.05 6.83
C PRO A 18 -0.87 -3.99 5.45
N LEU A 19 0.43 -3.65 5.38
CA LEU A 19 1.17 -3.68 4.12
C LEU A 19 1.46 -5.10 3.61
N HIS A 20 1.24 -6.12 4.44
CA HIS A 20 1.55 -7.51 4.13
C HIS A 20 0.35 -8.45 4.20
N VAL A 21 -0.84 -7.92 4.49
CA VAL A 21 -2.09 -8.67 4.41
C VAL A 21 -2.52 -8.74 2.95
N ALA A 22 -2.97 -9.91 2.49
CA ALA A 22 -3.40 -10.09 1.12
C ALA A 22 -4.64 -9.23 0.78
N ASP A 23 -4.63 -8.66 -0.42
CA ASP A 23 -5.76 -7.93 -1.01
C ASP A 23 -6.25 -8.69 -2.27
N GLU A 24 -7.55 -9.02 -2.35
CA GLU A 24 -8.16 -9.72 -3.49
C GLU A 24 -8.86 -8.79 -4.50
N GLY A 25 -8.91 -7.49 -4.20
CA GLY A 25 -9.66 -6.49 -5.00
C GLY A 25 -8.88 -5.22 -5.31
N CYS A 26 -7.59 -5.19 -5.01
CA CYS A 26 -6.73 -4.01 -5.17
C CYS A 26 -5.70 -4.20 -6.29
N LEU A 27 -5.32 -3.08 -6.93
CA LEU A 27 -4.25 -3.03 -7.92
C LEU A 27 -3.25 -1.95 -7.54
N VAL A 28 -1.97 -2.28 -7.65
CA VAL A 28 -0.87 -1.30 -7.61
C VAL A 28 -0.37 -1.06 -9.04
N ALA A 29 -0.27 0.21 -9.44
CA ALA A 29 0.17 0.58 -10.78
C ALA A 29 1.23 1.69 -10.74
N PHE A 30 2.26 1.52 -11.56
CA PHE A 30 3.22 2.57 -11.87
C PHE A 30 2.74 3.30 -13.13
N VAL A 31 2.62 4.63 -13.05
CA VAL A 31 2.14 5.46 -14.15
C VAL A 31 3.02 6.68 -14.33
N ALA A 32 3.02 7.24 -15.54
CA ALA A 32 3.66 8.52 -15.79
C ALA A 32 3.04 9.62 -14.89
N PRO A 33 3.82 10.62 -14.42
CA PRO A 33 3.32 11.65 -13.51
C PRO A 33 2.07 12.38 -14.01
N ALA A 34 1.96 12.60 -15.33
CA ALA A 34 0.82 13.24 -15.97
C ALA A 34 -0.48 12.44 -15.86
N ALA A 35 -0.40 11.10 -15.86
CA ALA A 35 -1.56 10.21 -15.73
C ALA A 35 -2.06 10.10 -14.28
N CYS A 36 -1.25 10.48 -13.29
CA CYS A 36 -1.55 10.31 -11.87
C CYS A 36 -2.60 11.32 -11.32
N ARG A 37 -3.01 12.31 -12.13
CA ARG A 37 -3.91 13.40 -11.72
C ARG A 37 -5.39 13.05 -11.70
N ARG A 38 -5.80 11.95 -12.34
CA ARG A 38 -7.20 11.56 -12.43
C ARG A 38 -7.44 10.28 -11.61
N PRO A 39 -8.54 10.19 -10.83
CA PRO A 39 -9.01 8.89 -10.35
C PRO A 39 -9.12 7.95 -11.55
N CYS A 40 -8.75 6.67 -11.39
CA CYS A 40 -8.96 5.67 -12.44
C CYS A 40 -10.46 5.49 -12.68
N THR A 41 -11.01 6.32 -13.56
CA THR A 41 -12.42 6.29 -13.97
C THR A 41 -12.74 5.11 -14.87
N CYS A 42 -11.71 4.41 -15.37
CA CYS A 42 -11.85 3.20 -16.16
C CYS A 42 -12.36 2.00 -15.36
N CYS A 43 -12.32 2.05 -14.02
CA CYS A 43 -12.77 0.94 -13.16
C CYS A 43 -13.74 1.46 -12.08
N PRO A 44 -14.97 0.90 -11.97
CA PRO A 44 -15.92 1.26 -10.91
C PRO A 44 -15.37 1.05 -9.49
N SER A 45 -14.48 0.08 -9.29
CA SER A 45 -13.78 -0.18 -8.02
C SER A 45 -12.67 0.83 -7.71
N GLY A 46 -12.28 1.68 -8.67
CA GLY A 46 -11.18 2.63 -8.55
C GLY A 46 -11.51 3.94 -7.83
N THR A 47 -12.69 4.09 -7.22
CA THR A 47 -13.12 5.35 -6.58
C THR A 47 -12.20 5.80 -5.44
N GLN A 48 -11.62 4.83 -4.73
CA GLN A 48 -10.65 5.08 -3.65
C GLN A 48 -9.19 5.11 -4.14
N ALA A 49 -8.93 5.01 -5.45
CA ALA A 49 -7.58 5.08 -5.98
C ALA A 49 -6.93 6.43 -5.60
N ARG A 50 -5.70 6.37 -5.09
CA ARG A 50 -4.90 7.54 -4.70
C ARG A 50 -3.44 7.30 -5.06
N ARG A 51 -2.72 8.37 -5.37
CA ARG A 51 -1.26 8.33 -5.45
C ARG A 51 -0.70 8.05 -4.06
N ILE A 52 0.03 6.94 -3.90
CA ILE A 52 0.62 6.53 -2.62
C ILE A 52 2.15 6.72 -2.55
N GLY A 53 2.80 7.07 -3.67
CA GLY A 53 4.26 7.23 -3.70
C GLY A 53 4.78 7.75 -5.05
N ARG A 54 6.11 7.71 -5.20
CA ARG A 54 6.85 8.02 -6.43
C ARG A 54 8.10 7.15 -6.51
N VAL A 55 8.51 6.80 -7.72
CA VAL A 55 9.82 6.16 -7.97
C VAL A 55 10.91 7.22 -7.89
N THR A 56 12.02 6.91 -7.25
CA THR A 56 13.18 7.80 -7.11
C THR A 56 14.47 6.99 -7.28
N SER A 57 15.60 7.67 -7.48
CA SER A 57 16.93 7.05 -7.54
C SER A 57 17.62 6.93 -6.17
N GLU A 58 17.05 7.50 -5.11
CA GLU A 58 17.71 7.63 -3.78
C GLU A 58 17.88 6.29 -3.05
N HIS A 59 16.97 5.35 -3.29
CA HIS A 59 16.95 4.03 -2.64
C HIS A 59 16.67 2.94 -3.67
N SER A 60 17.64 2.65 -4.54
CA SER A 60 17.49 1.64 -5.58
C SER A 60 17.07 0.29 -4.98
N SER A 61 16.08 -0.34 -5.62
CA SER A 61 15.55 -1.66 -5.24
C SER A 61 14.93 -1.74 -3.84
N ARG A 62 14.53 -0.62 -3.25
CA ARG A 62 13.88 -0.58 -1.94
C ARG A 62 12.59 0.23 -1.97
N VAL A 63 11.64 -0.17 -1.13
CA VAL A 63 10.45 0.61 -0.81
C VAL A 63 10.68 1.29 0.53
N VAL A 64 10.53 2.60 0.58
CA VAL A 64 10.66 3.39 1.81
C VAL A 64 9.34 4.13 2.02
N ILE A 65 8.74 3.94 3.20
CA ILE A 65 7.55 4.65 3.63
C ILE A 65 7.92 5.78 4.59
N ARG A 66 7.15 6.87 4.53
CA ARG A 66 7.18 7.91 5.56
C ARG A 66 6.05 7.64 6.55
N THR A 67 6.40 7.56 7.82
CA THR A 67 5.43 7.40 8.91
C THR A 67 4.71 8.71 9.19
N LEU A 68 3.64 8.67 9.98
CA LEU A 68 2.92 9.87 10.43
C LEU A 68 3.83 10.85 11.20
N LEU A 69 4.85 10.34 11.86
CA LEU A 69 5.87 11.12 12.58
C LEU A 69 6.96 11.67 11.65
N GLY A 70 6.86 11.42 10.34
CA GLY A 70 7.82 11.90 9.34
C GLY A 70 9.09 11.06 9.21
N ALA A 71 9.26 10.03 10.03
CA ALA A 71 10.40 9.10 9.94
C ALA A 71 10.31 8.24 8.68
N ALA A 72 11.47 7.84 8.15
CA ALA A 72 11.58 6.89 7.05
C ALA A 72 11.71 5.46 7.59
N ARG A 73 10.90 4.53 7.07
CA ARG A 73 10.98 3.09 7.36
C ARG A 73 11.12 2.34 6.03
N ALA A 74 12.06 1.40 5.95
CA ALA A 74 12.08 0.43 4.85
C ALA A 74 10.86 -0.51 4.98
N VAL A 75 10.28 -0.89 3.85
CA VAL A 75 9.32 -1.99 3.79
C VAL A 75 10.09 -3.19 3.30
N ASP A 76 10.33 -4.12 4.21
CA ASP A 76 11.02 -5.36 3.90
C ASP A 76 10.05 -6.35 3.24
N MET A 77 10.59 -7.27 2.46
CA MET A 77 9.81 -8.38 1.96
C MET A 77 9.41 -9.28 3.13
N LEU A 78 8.15 -9.70 3.16
CA LEU A 78 7.69 -10.63 4.20
C LEU A 78 8.42 -11.98 4.06
N VAL A 79 8.83 -12.55 5.18
CA VAL A 79 9.34 -13.92 5.25
C VAL A 79 8.17 -14.84 5.58
N GLY A 80 7.74 -15.64 4.61
CA GLY A 80 6.58 -16.55 4.76
C GLY A 80 5.23 -15.85 4.55
N GLU A 81 4.18 -16.35 5.21
CA GLU A 81 2.81 -15.78 5.18
C GLU A 81 2.39 -15.34 6.59
N GLN A 82 1.62 -14.25 6.71
CA GLN A 82 1.12 -13.79 8.03
C GLN A 82 -0.06 -14.62 8.54
N LEU A 83 -0.90 -15.13 7.64
CA LEU A 83 -2.13 -15.84 7.97
C LEU A 83 -2.19 -17.14 7.18
N PRO A 84 -2.35 -18.31 7.84
CA PRO A 84 -2.39 -19.58 7.12
C PRO A 84 -3.67 -19.69 6.31
N ARG A 85 -3.55 -20.16 5.06
CA ARG A 85 -4.67 -20.30 4.11
C ARG A 85 -5.33 -18.98 3.75
N ILE A 86 -4.55 -17.92 3.68
CA ILE A 86 -4.97 -16.66 3.08
C ILE A 86 -4.78 -16.78 1.57
N CYS A 87 -5.88 -17.04 0.86
CA CYS A 87 -5.98 -17.28 -0.58
C CYS A 87 -5.46 -18.64 -1.08
#